data_AF-A0A4P8WG15-F1
#
_entry.id   AF-A0A4P8WG15-F1
#
_cell.length_a   1.000
_cell.length_b   1.000
_cell.length_c   1.000
_cell.angle_alpha   90.00
_cell.angle_beta   90.00
_cell.angle_gamma   90.00
#
_symmetry.space_group_name_H-M   'P 1'
#
loop_
_entity.id
_entity.type
_entity.pdbx_description
1 polymer ?
#
loop_
_entity_poly.entity_id
_entity_poly.type
_entity_poly.pdbx_seq_one_letter_code
_entity_poly.pdbx_strand_id
1 'polypeptide(L)'
;MPNLSVLTTSSDDYYQQRISPQPAFSSNLFPQLLEPENLHRAWRQVKANKGASGIDGMTIEAFPRWMQQGGWQQCKSQLERGEYQPSAVRRVEIDKPDGGKRKLGIPTVIDRVIQQAIAQILTPLFDPYFSVNSFGFRPNRNAQQAVLQVRNIIKQKRKFAVDVDLSKFFDRVNHDLLMTQLRSKVQDKRLLALIGKYLRGHCCK
;
A
#
# COMPACT_ATOMS: atom_id res chain seq x y z
N MET A 1 -39.28 -9.06 -15.38
CA MET A 1 -38.01 -9.62 -14.89
C MET A 1 -36.88 -9.08 -15.76
N PRO A 2 -36.23 -7.96 -15.40
CA PRO A 2 -35.21 -7.36 -16.25
C PRO A 2 -33.85 -8.03 -16.04
N ASN A 3 -33.34 -8.50 -17.18
CA ASN A 3 -31.97 -8.80 -17.58
C ASN A 3 -30.84 -8.22 -16.69
N LEU A 4 -30.13 -9.08 -15.97
CA LEU A 4 -28.83 -8.79 -15.34
C LEU A 4 -27.71 -8.98 -16.38
N SER A 5 -27.55 -8.01 -17.27
CA SER A 5 -26.33 -7.88 -18.06
C SER A 5 -25.22 -7.33 -17.17
N VAL A 6 -24.37 -8.23 -16.66
CA VAL A 6 -23.10 -7.84 -16.03
C VAL A 6 -22.24 -7.20 -17.12
N LEU A 7 -22.06 -5.88 -17.03
CA LEU A 7 -21.10 -5.12 -17.82
C LEU A 7 -19.70 -5.67 -17.51
N THR A 8 -19.24 -6.59 -18.35
CA THR A 8 -17.84 -6.98 -18.42
C THR A 8 -17.12 -5.83 -19.08
N THR A 9 -16.45 -5.00 -18.29
CA THR A 9 -15.49 -4.03 -18.83
C THR A 9 -14.44 -4.82 -19.59
N SER A 10 -14.36 -4.57 -20.90
CA SER A 10 -13.45 -5.29 -21.78
C SER A 10 -12.01 -4.96 -21.38
N SER A 11 -11.08 -5.86 -21.68
CA SER A 11 -9.64 -5.66 -21.51
C SER A 11 -9.17 -4.31 -22.09
N ASP A 12 -9.87 -3.81 -23.13
CA ASP A 12 -9.57 -2.58 -23.86
C ASP A 12 -9.78 -1.30 -23.03
N ASP A 13 -10.74 -1.27 -22.11
CA ASP A 13 -10.96 -0.12 -21.21
C ASP A 13 -9.80 0.04 -20.21
N TYR A 14 -9.18 -1.06 -19.80
CA TYR A 14 -7.95 -1.04 -18.99
C TYR A 14 -6.73 -0.58 -19.82
N TYR A 15 -6.72 -0.81 -21.13
CA TYR A 15 -5.63 -0.41 -22.02
C TYR A 15 -5.69 1.09 -22.41
N GLN A 16 -6.87 1.69 -22.54
CA GLN A 16 -7.00 3.13 -22.88
C GLN A 16 -6.45 4.07 -21.78
N GLN A 17 -6.43 3.63 -20.52
CA GLN A 17 -5.78 4.37 -19.44
C GLN A 17 -4.23 4.40 -19.53
N ARG A 18 -3.61 3.62 -20.43
CA ARG A 18 -2.14 3.62 -20.62
C ARG A 18 -1.58 4.87 -21.32
N ILE A 19 -2.41 5.69 -21.97
CA ILE A 19 -1.94 6.79 -22.84
C ILE A 19 -2.34 8.17 -22.29
N SER A 20 -2.43 8.30 -20.97
CA SER A 20 -2.40 9.62 -20.33
C SER A 20 -1.15 9.67 -19.45
N PRO A 21 -0.01 10.15 -19.98
CA PRO A 21 1.16 10.39 -19.15
C PRO A 21 0.80 11.53 -18.19
N GLN A 22 0.34 11.20 -16.98
CA GLN A 22 0.44 12.15 -15.89
C GLN A 22 1.93 12.43 -15.71
N PRO A 23 2.37 13.70 -15.73
CA PRO A 23 3.78 14.01 -15.73
C PRO A 23 4.42 13.34 -14.51
N ALA A 24 5.41 12.48 -14.76
CA ALA A 24 6.14 11.67 -13.78
C ALA A 24 7.04 12.49 -12.84
N PHE A 25 6.68 13.75 -12.61
CA PHE A 25 7.43 14.79 -11.94
C PHE A 25 6.50 15.65 -11.09
N SER A 26 5.62 15.03 -10.30
CA SER A 26 4.74 15.78 -9.41
C SER A 26 5.51 16.20 -8.16
N SER A 27 5.93 17.46 -8.14
CA SER A 27 6.48 18.14 -6.96
C SER A 27 5.42 18.45 -5.88
N ASN A 28 4.14 18.20 -6.19
CA ASN A 28 2.99 18.58 -5.38
C ASN A 28 2.16 17.38 -4.90
N LEU A 29 2.82 16.27 -4.54
CA LEU A 29 2.14 15.05 -4.07
C LEU A 29 1.75 15.10 -2.60
N PHE A 30 2.52 15.82 -1.78
CA PHE A 30 2.25 15.89 -0.35
C PHE A 30 0.94 16.63 -0.03
N PRO A 31 0.54 17.71 -0.73
CA PRO A 31 -0.79 18.28 -0.52
C PRO A 31 -1.91 17.32 -0.93
N GLN A 32 -1.75 16.57 -2.02
CA GLN A 32 -2.72 15.53 -2.43
C GLN A 32 -2.88 14.44 -1.36
N LEU A 33 -1.81 14.12 -0.62
CA LEU A 33 -1.86 13.18 0.50
C LEU A 33 -2.87 13.62 1.56
N LEU A 34 -2.90 14.92 1.83
CA LEU A 34 -3.69 15.54 2.89
C LEU A 34 -5.07 16.03 2.42
N GLU A 35 -5.43 15.78 1.17
CA GLU A 35 -6.77 16.09 0.65
C GLU A 35 -7.84 15.31 1.41
N PRO A 36 -8.94 15.96 1.85
CA PRO A 36 -10.02 15.30 2.57
C PRO A 36 -10.57 14.07 1.85
N GLU A 37 -10.74 14.14 0.54
CA GLU A 37 -11.22 13.06 -0.31
C GLU A 37 -10.28 11.85 -0.29
N ASN A 38 -8.97 12.10 -0.38
CA ASN A 38 -7.96 11.04 -0.32
C ASN A 38 -7.99 10.36 1.05
N LEU A 39 -8.00 11.13 2.12
CA LEU A 39 -8.06 10.62 3.49
C LEU A 39 -9.35 9.86 3.79
N HIS A 40 -10.49 10.32 3.28
CA HIS A 40 -11.75 9.60 3.40
C HIS A 40 -11.71 8.24 2.68
N ARG A 41 -11.13 8.18 1.47
CA ARG A 41 -10.93 6.89 0.78
C ARG A 41 -9.98 5.99 1.56
N ALA A 42 -8.88 6.54 2.07
CA ALA A 42 -7.92 5.80 2.88
C ALA A 42 -8.56 5.22 4.15
N TRP A 43 -9.34 6.02 4.86
CA TRP A 43 -10.10 5.57 6.01
C TRP A 43 -11.09 4.45 5.67
N ARG A 44 -11.88 4.60 4.59
CA ARG A 44 -12.81 3.55 4.15
C ARG A 44 -12.10 2.23 3.89
N GLN A 45 -10.93 2.27 3.25
CA GLN A 45 -10.14 1.07 2.98
C GLN A 45 -9.60 0.44 4.27
N VAL A 46 -9.05 1.24 5.19
CA VAL A 46 -8.56 0.75 6.49
C VAL A 46 -9.69 0.13 7.31
N LYS A 47 -10.88 0.77 7.32
CA LYS A 47 -12.06 0.24 8.00
C LYS A 47 -12.52 -1.09 7.38
N ALA A 48 -12.55 -1.19 6.04
CA ALA A 48 -12.91 -2.42 5.34
C ALA A 48 -11.92 -3.57 5.60
N ASN A 49 -10.62 -3.25 5.69
CA ASN A 49 -9.57 -4.22 6.00
C ASN A 49 -9.61 -4.72 7.46
N LYS A 50 -10.36 -4.03 8.34
CA LYS A 50 -10.41 -4.30 9.79
C LYS A 50 -9.00 -4.34 10.37
N GLY A 51 -8.76 -5.20 11.36
CA GLY A 51 -7.45 -5.42 11.96
C GLY A 51 -7.37 -4.91 13.39
N ALA A 52 -6.49 -5.54 14.16
CA ALA A 52 -6.31 -5.22 15.57
C ALA A 52 -5.73 -3.81 15.77
N SER A 53 -5.87 -3.30 16.99
CA SER A 53 -5.27 -2.02 17.39
C SER A 53 -3.73 -2.07 17.36
N GLY A 54 -3.12 -0.90 17.19
CA GLY A 54 -1.67 -0.72 17.28
C GLY A 54 -1.20 -0.74 18.73
N ILE A 55 -0.02 -0.15 18.98
CA ILE A 55 0.55 -0.05 20.33
C ILE A 55 -0.22 0.94 21.23
N ASP A 56 -0.94 1.88 20.62
CA ASP A 56 -1.80 2.88 21.25
C ASP A 56 -3.16 2.33 21.71
N GLY A 57 -3.49 1.09 21.36
CA GLY A 57 -4.75 0.45 21.74
C GLY A 57 -5.98 1.00 21.01
N MET A 58 -5.86 2.03 20.16
CA MET A 58 -6.99 2.60 19.45
C MET A 58 -7.56 1.60 18.43
N THR A 59 -8.87 1.35 18.52
CA THR A 59 -9.59 0.48 17.59
C THR A 59 -10.13 1.24 16.39
N ILE A 60 -10.58 0.50 15.37
CA ILE A 60 -11.25 1.06 14.18
C ILE A 60 -12.54 1.79 14.61
N GLU A 61 -13.25 1.30 15.62
CA GLU A 61 -14.50 1.87 16.11
C GLU A 61 -14.27 3.18 16.87
N ALA A 62 -13.13 3.31 17.57
CA ALA A 62 -12.77 4.52 18.31
C ALA A 62 -12.23 5.65 17.40
N PHE A 63 -11.67 5.31 16.24
CA PHE A 63 -11.01 6.27 15.34
C PHE A 63 -11.89 7.45 14.87
N PRO A 64 -13.17 7.27 14.47
CA PRO A 64 -14.04 8.39 14.11
C PRO A 64 -14.23 9.40 15.25
N ARG A 65 -14.34 8.93 16.49
CA ARG A 65 -14.46 9.81 17.66
C ARG A 65 -13.17 10.60 17.89
N TRP A 66 -12.02 9.95 17.75
CA TRP A 66 -10.72 10.61 17.82
C TRP A 66 -10.56 11.71 16.76
N MET A 67 -11.03 11.47 15.52
CA MET A 67 -11.05 12.50 14.47
C MET A 67 -11.95 13.68 14.84
N GLN A 68 -13.16 13.41 15.35
CA GLN A 68 -14.11 14.45 15.76
C GLN A 68 -13.58 15.33 16.90
N GLN A 69 -12.75 14.77 17.79
CA GLN A 69 -12.12 15.48 18.90
C GLN A 69 -10.92 16.35 18.48
N GLY A 70 -10.65 16.49 17.17
CA GLY A 70 -9.56 17.33 16.66
C GLY A 70 -8.22 16.60 16.51
N GLY A 71 -8.15 15.30 16.77
CA GLY A 71 -6.92 14.52 16.66
C GLY A 71 -6.31 14.56 15.26
N TRP A 72 -7.17 14.57 14.22
CA TRP A 72 -6.71 14.66 12.84
C TRP A 72 -6.06 16.01 12.52
N GLN A 73 -6.61 17.11 13.03
CA GLN A 73 -6.12 18.46 12.79
C GLN A 73 -4.72 18.63 13.39
N GLN A 74 -4.51 18.08 14.59
CA GLN A 74 -3.19 18.03 15.21
C GLN A 74 -2.21 17.19 14.38
N CYS A 75 -2.62 15.98 13.96
CA CYS A 75 -1.81 15.10 13.11
C CYS A 75 -1.44 15.78 11.78
N LYS A 76 -2.41 16.40 11.12
CA LYS A 76 -2.21 17.16 9.87
C LYS A 76 -1.21 18.29 10.06
N SER A 77 -1.34 19.08 11.12
CA SER A 77 -0.37 20.15 11.42
C SER A 77 1.05 19.62 11.62
N GLN A 78 1.22 18.47 12.28
CA GLN A 78 2.53 17.84 12.45
C GLN A 78 3.08 17.29 11.13
N LEU A 79 2.22 16.69 10.29
CA LEU A 79 2.60 16.24 8.95
C LEU A 79 3.06 17.42 8.11
N GLU A 80 2.30 18.52 8.14
CA GLU A 80 2.61 19.72 7.36
C GLU A 80 3.95 20.35 7.75
N ARG A 81 4.25 20.40 9.06
CA ARG A 81 5.53 20.89 9.60
C ARG A 81 6.67 19.89 9.49
N GLY A 82 6.41 18.66 9.04
CA GLY A 82 7.41 17.59 8.98
C GLY A 82 7.82 17.04 10.35
N GLU A 83 7.06 17.36 11.40
CA GLU A 83 7.29 16.95 12.79
C GLU A 83 6.66 15.58 13.12
N TYR A 84 5.69 15.11 12.32
CA TYR A 84 5.02 13.83 12.55
C TYR A 84 6.02 12.68 12.62
N GLN A 85 5.91 11.85 13.66
CA GLN A 85 6.69 10.63 13.82
C GLN A 85 5.74 9.42 13.84
N PRO A 86 5.93 8.45 12.91
CA PRO A 86 5.20 7.19 12.95
C PRO A 86 5.34 6.49 14.30
N SER A 87 4.25 5.90 14.77
CA SER A 87 4.30 5.13 16.00
C SER A 87 5.01 3.79 15.79
N ALA A 88 5.59 3.25 16.86
CA ALA A 88 6.14 1.90 16.84
C ALA A 88 5.05 0.86 16.50
N VAL A 89 5.40 -0.16 15.73
CA VAL A 89 4.47 -1.24 15.40
C VAL A 89 4.33 -2.19 16.58
N ARG A 90 3.09 -2.57 16.90
CA ARG A 90 2.84 -3.60 17.92
C ARG A 90 3.23 -4.96 17.36
N ARG A 91 4.15 -5.66 18.03
CA ARG A 91 4.57 -7.01 17.63
C ARG A 91 3.58 -8.03 18.17
N VAL A 92 3.09 -8.91 17.30
CA VAL A 92 2.22 -10.02 17.65
C VAL A 92 2.77 -11.29 17.01
N GLU A 93 2.78 -12.38 17.77
CA GLU A 93 3.12 -13.70 17.24
C GLU A 93 1.83 -14.45 16.91
N ILE A 94 1.72 -14.96 15.69
CA ILE A 94 0.60 -15.79 15.24
C ILE A 94 1.15 -17.13 14.79
N ASP A 95 0.51 -18.21 15.19
CA ASP A 95 0.90 -19.54 14.76
C ASP A 95 0.67 -19.73 13.26
N LYS A 96 1.64 -20.35 12.59
CA LYS A 96 1.46 -20.72 11.19
C LYS A 96 0.71 -22.06 11.09
N PRO A 97 -0.03 -22.30 10.00
CA PRO A 97 -0.71 -23.59 9.78
C PRO A 97 0.24 -24.80 9.72
N ASP A 98 1.49 -24.58 9.31
CA ASP A 98 2.56 -25.57 9.11
C ASP A 98 3.52 -25.69 10.32
N GLY A 99 3.25 -24.97 11.42
CA GLY A 99 4.09 -24.93 12.60
C GLY A 99 5.04 -23.72 12.65
N GLY A 100 5.39 -23.32 13.87
CA GLY A 100 6.19 -22.12 14.14
C GLY A 100 5.37 -20.83 14.18
N LYS A 101 6.04 -19.72 14.48
CA LYS A 101 5.40 -18.41 14.73
C LYS A 101 5.72 -17.40 13.63
N ARG A 102 4.70 -16.67 13.19
CA ARG A 102 4.82 -15.48 12.32
C ARG A 102 4.78 -14.23 13.19
N LYS A 103 5.87 -13.47 13.20
CA LYS A 103 5.91 -12.14 13.81
C LYS A 103 5.24 -11.15 12.87
N LEU A 104 4.13 -10.56 13.30
CA LEU A 104 3.47 -9.45 12.63
C LEU A 104 3.78 -8.13 13.34
N GLY A 105 3.95 -7.07 12.56
CA GLY A 105 3.95 -5.70 13.06
C GLY A 105 2.61 -5.05 12.73
N ILE A 106 1.86 -4.62 13.74
CA ILE A 106 0.56 -3.97 13.59
C ILE A 106 0.74 -2.47 13.86
N PRO A 107 0.65 -1.61 12.82
CA PRO A 107 0.67 -0.16 12.99
C PRO A 107 -0.60 0.35 13.69
N THR A 108 -0.52 1.55 14.26
CA THR A 108 -1.68 2.28 14.79
C THR A 108 -2.71 2.55 13.68
N VAL A 109 -3.96 2.81 14.04
CA VAL A 109 -4.99 3.12 13.04
C VAL A 109 -4.62 4.39 12.25
N ILE A 110 -4.05 5.40 12.92
CA ILE A 110 -3.58 6.64 12.30
C ILE A 110 -2.52 6.33 11.24
N ASP A 111 -1.51 5.54 11.62
CA ASP A 111 -0.43 5.16 10.70
C ASP A 111 -0.96 4.35 9.52
N ARG A 112 -1.91 3.43 9.74
CA ARG A 112 -2.54 2.69 8.63
C ARG A 112 -3.26 3.62 7.67
N VAL A 113 -3.97 4.63 8.16
CA VAL A 113 -4.67 5.61 7.31
C VAL A 113 -3.67 6.44 6.52
N ILE A 114 -2.59 6.91 7.13
CA ILE A 114 -1.54 7.68 6.44
C ILE A 114 -0.83 6.81 5.39
N GLN A 115 -0.42 5.59 5.74
CA GLN A 115 0.19 4.64 4.80
C GLN A 115 -0.74 4.32 3.62
N GLN A 116 -2.02 4.13 3.89
CA GLN A 116 -3.02 3.90 2.84
C GLN A 116 -3.20 5.12 1.93
N ALA A 117 -3.18 6.33 2.49
CA ALA A 117 -3.26 7.58 1.73
C ALA A 117 -2.01 7.78 0.86
N ILE A 118 -0.82 7.43 1.37
CA ILE A 118 0.43 7.40 0.59
C ILE A 118 0.30 6.39 -0.56
N ALA A 119 -0.17 5.18 -0.28
CA ALA A 119 -0.33 4.13 -1.28
C ALA A 119 -1.28 4.56 -2.42
N GLN A 120 -2.37 5.27 -2.11
CA GLN A 120 -3.31 5.78 -3.12
C GLN A 120 -2.66 6.76 -4.11
N ILE A 121 -1.65 7.51 -3.66
CA ILE A 121 -0.91 8.46 -4.50
C ILE A 121 0.19 7.78 -5.29
N LEU A 122 0.92 6.86 -4.65
CA LEU A 122 2.03 6.16 -5.32
C LEU A 122 1.52 5.15 -6.35
N THR A 123 0.41 4.47 -6.10
CA THR A 123 -0.13 3.44 -6.99
C THR A 123 -0.25 3.90 -8.45
N PRO A 124 -0.93 5.01 -8.79
CA PRO A 124 -1.03 5.46 -10.19
C PRO A 124 0.31 5.85 -10.81
N LEU A 125 1.32 6.22 -10.02
CA LEU A 125 2.66 6.58 -10.51
C LEU A 125 3.53 5.36 -10.84
N PHE A 126 3.35 4.26 -10.11
CA PHE A 126 4.20 3.06 -10.22
C PHE A 126 3.51 1.90 -10.95
N ASP A 127 2.21 1.67 -10.71
CA ASP A 127 1.49 0.51 -11.23
C ASP A 127 1.56 0.36 -12.76
N PRO A 128 1.46 1.43 -13.57
CA PRO A 128 1.57 1.32 -15.02
C PRO A 128 2.91 0.76 -15.51
N TYR A 129 3.97 0.90 -14.72
CA TYR A 129 5.32 0.45 -15.06
C TYR A 129 5.63 -0.96 -14.55
N PHE A 130 4.77 -1.55 -13.72
CA PHE A 130 4.96 -2.92 -13.27
C PHE A 130 4.69 -3.93 -14.39
N SER A 131 5.49 -5.01 -14.38
CA SER A 131 5.35 -6.12 -15.32
C SER A 131 3.91 -6.63 -15.39
N VAL A 132 3.48 -7.00 -16.59
CA VAL A 132 2.17 -7.66 -16.80
C VAL A 132 2.07 -9.01 -16.07
N ASN A 133 3.21 -9.62 -15.73
CA ASN A 133 3.31 -10.87 -14.99
C ASN A 133 3.38 -10.64 -13.46
N SER A 134 3.24 -9.40 -13.00
CA SER A 134 3.18 -9.06 -11.57
C SER A 134 1.73 -8.97 -11.12
N PHE A 135 1.32 -9.86 -10.20
CA PHE A 135 -0.07 -9.96 -9.72
C PHE A 135 -0.27 -9.62 -8.24
N GLY A 136 0.80 -9.62 -7.45
CA GLY A 136 0.72 -9.39 -6.01
C GLY A 136 0.51 -7.92 -5.66
N PHE A 137 -0.42 -7.64 -4.73
CA PHE A 137 -0.65 -6.31 -4.14
C PHE A 137 -0.93 -5.18 -5.13
N ARG A 138 -1.53 -5.50 -6.28
CA ARG A 138 -1.86 -4.54 -7.33
C ARG A 138 -3.36 -4.37 -7.51
N PRO A 139 -3.85 -3.16 -7.84
CA PRO A 139 -5.26 -2.95 -8.17
C PRO A 139 -5.66 -3.82 -9.36
N ASN A 140 -6.86 -4.42 -9.30
CA ASN A 140 -7.41 -5.25 -10.37
C ASN A 140 -6.51 -6.46 -10.76
N ARG A 141 -5.66 -6.92 -9.83
CA ARG A 141 -4.84 -8.12 -9.97
C ARG A 141 -5.06 -9.06 -8.78
N ASN A 142 -5.06 -10.37 -9.03
CA ASN A 142 -5.25 -11.36 -7.97
C ASN A 142 -4.46 -12.65 -8.24
N ALA A 143 -4.37 -13.50 -7.20
CA ALA A 143 -3.65 -14.77 -7.27
C ALA A 143 -4.24 -15.75 -8.31
N GLN A 144 -5.56 -15.71 -8.54
CA GLN A 144 -6.19 -16.59 -9.53
C GLN A 144 -5.72 -16.26 -10.96
N GLN A 145 -5.55 -14.98 -11.29
CA GLN A 145 -4.99 -14.58 -12.58
C GLN A 145 -3.56 -15.08 -12.78
N ALA A 146 -2.73 -15.07 -11.72
CA ALA A 146 -1.38 -15.65 -11.77
C ALA A 146 -1.44 -17.16 -12.09
N VAL A 147 -2.32 -17.90 -11.41
CA VAL A 147 -2.54 -19.34 -11.66
C VAL A 147 -3.00 -19.59 -13.10
N LEU A 148 -3.93 -18.78 -13.61
CA LEU A 148 -4.40 -18.89 -15.00
C LEU A 148 -3.27 -18.65 -16.00
N GLN A 149 -2.37 -17.70 -15.73
CA GLN A 149 -1.22 -17.46 -16.58
C GLN A 149 -0.26 -18.66 -16.58
N VAL A 150 0.07 -19.20 -15.39
CA VAL A 150 0.91 -20.40 -15.27
C VAL A 150 0.30 -21.57 -16.05
N ARG A 151 -1.02 -21.78 -15.95
CA ARG A 151 -1.74 -22.80 -16.71
C ARG A 151 -1.55 -22.64 -18.22
N ASN A 152 -1.62 -21.41 -18.73
CA ASN A 152 -1.43 -21.13 -20.15
C ASN A 152 0.03 -21.36 -20.60
N ILE A 153 1.01 -21.04 -19.76
CA ILE A 153 2.43 -21.32 -20.00
C ILE A 153 2.69 -22.83 -20.12
N ILE A 154 2.09 -23.64 -19.24
CA ILE A 154 2.21 -25.10 -19.30
C ILE A 154 1.61 -25.65 -20.61
N LYS A 155 0.46 -25.12 -21.05
CA LYS A 155 -0.15 -25.49 -22.34
C LYS A 155 0.75 -25.20 -23.55
N GLN A 156 1.64 -24.22 -23.44
CA GLN A 156 2.66 -23.90 -24.45
C GLN A 156 3.89 -24.82 -24.40
N LYS A 157 3.77 -26.01 -23.77
CA LYS A 157 4.82 -27.03 -23.65
C LYS A 157 6.05 -26.60 -22.84
N ARG A 158 5.96 -25.55 -22.02
CA ARG A 158 6.98 -25.20 -21.02
C ARG A 158 6.73 -26.02 -19.75
N LYS A 159 7.57 -27.03 -19.51
CA LYS A 159 7.34 -28.07 -18.48
C LYS A 159 8.19 -27.92 -17.22
N PHE A 160 9.21 -27.08 -17.25
CA PHE A 160 10.09 -26.84 -16.11
C PHE A 160 9.81 -25.47 -15.51
N ALA A 161 9.70 -25.42 -14.19
CA ALA A 161 9.57 -24.19 -13.43
C ALA A 161 10.81 -24.01 -12.55
N VAL A 162 11.27 -22.77 -12.43
CA VAL A 162 12.30 -22.38 -11.48
C VAL A 162 11.60 -21.61 -10.38
N ASP A 163 11.55 -22.19 -9.19
CA ASP A 163 10.99 -21.54 -8.01
C ASP A 163 12.07 -20.76 -7.29
N VAL A 164 11.83 -19.45 -7.09
CA VAL A 164 12.77 -18.53 -6.44
C VAL A 164 11.98 -17.74 -5.40
N ASP A 165 12.25 -18.02 -4.12
CA ASP A 165 11.69 -17.28 -3.00
C ASP A 165 12.75 -16.42 -2.30
N LEU A 166 12.38 -15.19 -1.98
CA LEU A 166 13.21 -14.26 -1.23
C LEU A 166 12.84 -14.30 0.25
N SER A 167 13.57 -15.13 1.00
CA SER A 167 13.41 -15.20 2.45
C SER A 167 13.55 -13.83 3.11
N LYS A 168 12.57 -13.47 3.94
CA LYS A 168 12.55 -12.24 4.76
C LYS A 168 12.75 -10.95 3.94
N PHE A 169 12.09 -10.85 2.78
CA PHE A 169 12.19 -9.68 1.90
C PHE A 169 12.15 -8.34 2.64
N PHE A 170 11.12 -8.10 3.45
CA PHE A 170 10.95 -6.83 4.17
C PHE A 170 12.00 -6.58 5.26
N ASP A 171 12.60 -7.63 5.84
CA ASP A 171 13.67 -7.46 6.83
C ASP A 171 15.04 -7.19 6.17
N ARG A 172 15.17 -7.48 4.87
CA ARG A 172 16.44 -7.43 4.12
C ARG A 172 16.48 -6.37 3.03
N VAL A 173 15.37 -5.69 2.76
CA VAL A 173 15.31 -4.61 1.78
C VAL A 173 16.25 -3.47 2.22
N ASN A 174 17.19 -3.12 1.33
CA ASN A 174 18.04 -1.97 1.53
C ASN A 174 17.22 -0.68 1.35
N HIS A 175 17.03 0.06 2.44
CA HIS A 175 16.21 1.27 2.45
C HIS A 175 16.76 2.37 1.56
N ASP A 176 18.08 2.51 1.43
CA ASP A 176 18.69 3.55 0.60
C ASP A 176 18.48 3.26 -0.90
N LEU A 177 18.59 1.98 -1.29
CA LEU A 177 18.28 1.55 -2.65
C LEU A 177 16.79 1.76 -2.97
N LEU A 178 15.89 1.37 -2.05
CA LEU A 178 14.45 1.59 -2.21
C LEU A 178 14.13 3.08 -2.35
N MET A 179 14.70 3.93 -1.49
CA MET A 179 14.49 5.37 -1.55
C MET A 179 15.07 5.99 -2.83
N THR A 180 16.17 5.45 -3.35
CA THR A 180 16.75 5.88 -4.64
C THR A 180 15.81 5.56 -5.79
N GLN A 181 15.23 4.35 -5.81
CA GLN A 181 14.24 3.96 -6.82
C GLN A 181 12.98 4.84 -6.74
N LEU A 182 12.48 5.14 -5.53
CA LEU A 182 11.33 6.04 -5.35
C LEU A 182 11.60 7.45 -5.88
N ARG A 183 12.80 7.99 -5.63
CA ARG A 183 13.22 9.34 -6.10
C ARG A 183 13.22 9.48 -7.61
N SER A 184 13.33 8.40 -8.37
CA SER A 184 13.28 8.45 -9.84
C SER A 184 11.93 8.93 -10.37
N LYS A 185 10.83 8.76 -9.60
CA LYS A 185 9.46 9.14 -9.99
C LYS A 185 8.78 10.12 -9.03
N VAL A 186 9.26 10.21 -7.80
CA VAL A 186 8.71 11.09 -6.76
C VAL A 186 9.74 12.16 -6.42
N GLN A 187 9.45 13.42 -6.71
CA GLN A 187 10.33 14.55 -6.40
C GLN A 187 9.94 15.30 -5.12
N ASP A 188 8.74 15.05 -4.58
CA ASP A 188 8.26 15.68 -3.36
C ASP A 188 9.10 15.26 -2.14
N LYS A 189 9.91 16.19 -1.65
CA LYS A 189 10.84 15.96 -0.53
C LYS A 189 10.11 15.64 0.78
N ARG A 190 8.92 16.22 1.01
CA ARG A 190 8.14 16.02 2.25
C ARG A 190 7.56 14.61 2.26
N LEU A 191 7.03 14.16 1.12
CA LEU A 191 6.52 12.80 0.97
C LEU A 191 7.64 11.77 1.14
N LEU A 192 8.79 11.97 0.48
CA LEU A 192 9.95 11.09 0.61
C LEU A 192 10.48 11.03 2.05
N ALA A 193 10.51 12.17 2.76
CA ALA A 193 10.93 12.20 4.15
C ALA A 193 9.98 11.38 5.03
N LEU A 194 8.66 11.51 4.83
CA LEU A 194 7.65 10.74 5.57
C LEU A 194 7.76 9.23 5.29
N ILE A 195 7.91 8.82 4.02
CA ILE A 195 8.14 7.41 3.66
C ILE A 195 9.40 6.88 4.33
N GLY A 196 10.49 7.65 4.31
CA GLY A 196 11.73 7.29 4.98
C GLY A 196 11.57 7.12 6.50
N LYS A 197 10.71 7.92 7.15
CA LYS A 197 10.37 7.74 8.57
C LYS A 197 9.64 6.42 8.81
N TYR A 198 8.69 6.04 7.96
CA TYR A 198 8.01 4.74 8.08
C TYR A 198 8.98 3.56 7.92
N LEU A 199 9.81 3.58 6.88
CA LEU A 199 10.79 2.52 6.64
C LEU A 199 11.74 2.34 7.83
N ARG A 200 12.27 3.44 8.37
CA ARG A 200 13.20 3.39 9.51
C ARG A 200 12.51 3.13 10.85
N GLY A 201 11.30 3.63 11.07
CA GLY A 201 10.53 3.43 12.30
C GLY A 201 10.12 1.97 12.53
N HIS A 202 10.00 1.19 11.46
CA HIS A 202 9.78 -0.27 11.55
C HIS A 202 11.06 -1.06 11.90
N CYS A 203 12.23 -0.41 11.90
CA CYS A 203 13.55 -1.01 12.14
C CYS A 203 14.17 -0.67 13.50
N CYS A 204 13.52 0.11 14.36
CA CYS A 204 14.00 0.25 15.74
C CYS A 204 13.84 -1.10 16.45
N LYS A 205 15.01 -1.62 16.85
CA LYS A 205 15.32 -2.99 17.30
C LYS A 205 14.60 -3.40 18.56
#